data_AF-A0A086KWJ5-F1
#
_entry.id   AF-A0A086KWJ5-F1
#
_cell.length_a   1.000
_cell.length_b   1.000
_cell.length_c   1.000
_cell.angle_alpha   90.00
_cell.angle_beta   90.00
_cell.angle_gamma   90.00
#
_symmetry.space_group_name_H-M   'P 1'
#
loop_
_entity.id
_entity.type
_entity.pdbx_description
1 polymer ?
#
loop_
_entity_poly.entity_id
_entity_poly.type
_entity_poly.pdbx_seq_one_letter_code
_entity_poly.pdbx_strand_id
1 'polypeptide(L)'
;AELGEQDELWVRFRHQHIQSVNQEVQEEIKRFVKENATAQIQKQEGQGPTLQAIRSLPQYQEMLAKYWVHASLTEQSFAQLQERNLMNVGILEQDLACGVDKDGKEVSASKLLTMLSNHLSDANAE
;
A
#
# COMPACT_ATOMS: atom_id res chain seq x y z
N ALA A 1 -3.86 -14.27 7.58
CA ALA A 1 -4.97 -13.36 7.88
C ALA A 1 -5.87 -13.32 6.66
N GLU A 2 -7.18 -13.31 6.86
CA GLU A 2 -8.17 -13.24 5.79
C GLU A 2 -8.63 -11.78 5.66
N LEU A 3 -8.70 -11.27 4.43
CA LEU A 3 -9.21 -9.92 4.19
C LEU A 3 -10.73 -9.95 4.31
N GLY A 4 -11.28 -9.28 5.32
CA GLY A 4 -12.72 -9.31 5.59
C GLY A 4 -13.12 -8.25 6.62
N GLU A 5 -14.41 -8.19 6.93
CA GLU A 5 -14.99 -7.19 7.85
C GLU A 5 -14.48 -7.34 9.30
N GLN A 6 -13.95 -8.51 9.65
CA GLN A 6 -13.30 -8.79 10.94
C GLN A 6 -11.89 -8.18 11.06
N ASP A 7 -11.29 -7.76 9.94
CA ASP A 7 -10.00 -7.08 9.90
C ASP A 7 -10.22 -5.56 9.85
N GLU A 8 -10.07 -4.91 11.01
CA GLU A 8 -10.22 -3.46 11.15
C GLU A 8 -9.29 -2.67 10.22
N LEU A 9 -8.09 -3.19 9.94
CA LEU A 9 -7.15 -2.54 9.01
C LEU A 9 -7.68 -2.62 7.58
N TRP A 10 -8.25 -3.76 7.18
CA TRP A 10 -8.87 -3.91 5.86
C TRP A 10 -10.04 -2.95 5.67
N VAL A 11 -10.98 -2.91 6.62
CA VAL A 11 -12.15 -2.02 6.56
C VAL A 11 -11.74 -0.56 6.42
N ARG A 12 -10.68 -0.15 7.12
CA ARG A 12 -10.14 1.21 7.07
C ARG A 12 -9.42 1.52 5.76
N PHE A 13 -8.65 0.59 5.21
CA PHE A 13 -7.75 0.84 4.08
C PHE A 13 -8.34 0.55 2.69
N ARG A 14 -9.32 -0.36 2.57
CA ARG A 14 -9.82 -0.88 1.28
C ARG A 14 -10.38 0.15 0.29
N HIS A 15 -10.70 1.35 0.75
CA HIS A 15 -11.24 2.44 -0.08
C HIS A 15 -10.27 3.62 -0.22
N GLN A 16 -9.07 3.52 0.33
CA GLN A 16 -8.08 4.57 0.28
C GLN A 16 -7.14 4.39 -0.92
N HIS A 17 -6.52 5.49 -1.34
CA HIS A 17 -5.49 5.43 -2.36
C HIS A 17 -4.29 4.63 -1.85
N ILE A 18 -3.80 3.69 -2.65
CA ILE A 18 -2.77 2.72 -2.24
C ILE A 18 -1.48 3.36 -1.75
N GLN A 19 -1.09 4.52 -2.30
CA GLN A 19 0.07 5.29 -1.81
C GLN A 19 -0.12 5.78 -0.38
N SER A 20 -1.32 6.25 -0.03
CA SER A 20 -1.64 6.71 1.32
C SER A 20 -1.64 5.53 2.30
N VAL A 21 -2.23 4.40 1.89
CA VAL A 21 -2.21 3.15 2.68
C VAL A 21 -0.78 2.71 2.96
N ASN A 22 0.10 2.72 1.95
CA ASN A 22 1.51 2.35 2.14
C ASN A 22 2.19 3.19 3.22
N GLN A 23 2.01 4.51 3.16
CA GLN A 23 2.60 5.45 4.11
C GLN A 23 2.05 5.21 5.52
N GLU A 24 0.72 5.12 5.66
CA GLU A 24 0.05 4.93 6.94
C GLU A 24 0.43 3.58 7.60
N VAL A 25 0.44 2.48 6.84
CA VAL A 25 0.84 1.16 7.36
C VAL A 25 2.28 1.17 7.88
N GLN A 26 3.21 1.77 7.15
CA GLN A 26 4.62 1.86 7.57
C GLN A 26 4.80 2.73 8.81
N GLU A 27 4.02 3.81 8.94
CA GLU A 27 4.02 4.66 10.13
C GLU A 27 3.41 3.96 11.35
N GLU A 28 2.31 3.24 11.17
CA GLU A 28 1.65 2.50 12.25
C GLU A 28 2.50 1.34 12.76
N ILE A 29 3.21 0.62 11.89
CA ILE A 29 4.19 -0.39 12.31
C ILE A 29 5.26 0.24 13.21
N LYS A 30 5.85 1.37 12.80
CA LYS A 30 6.88 2.07 13.59
C LYS A 30 6.32 2.55 14.92
N ARG A 31 5.12 3.11 14.92
CA ARG A 31 4.43 3.61 16.12
C ARG A 31 4.13 2.46 17.08
N PHE A 32 3.57 1.37 16.58
CA PHE A 32 3.21 0.19 17.36
C PHE A 32 4.43 -0.42 18.06
N VAL A 33 5.56 -0.52 17.35
CA VAL A 33 6.83 -0.99 17.92
C VAL A 33 7.36 -0.05 19.01
N LYS A 34 7.23 1.27 18.81
CA LYS A 34 7.72 2.29 19.76
C LYS A 34 6.86 2.40 21.01
N GLU A 35 5.54 2.50 20.87
CA GLU A 35 4.60 2.71 21.98
C GLU A 35 4.55 1.50 22.91
N ASN A 36 4.53 0.28 22.38
CA ASN A 36 4.55 -0.93 23.20
C ASN A 36 5.90 -1.14 23.91
N ALA A 37 7.00 -0.71 23.30
CA ALA A 37 8.30 -0.67 23.97
C ALA A 37 8.28 0.31 25.16
N THR A 38 7.72 1.51 25.00
CA THR A 38 7.71 2.54 26.05
C THR A 38 6.68 2.27 27.16
N ALA A 39 5.48 1.80 26.83
CA ALA A 39 4.39 1.59 27.79
C ALA A 39 4.67 0.51 28.85
N GLN A 40 5.51 -0.48 28.52
CA GLN A 40 5.92 -1.53 29.46
C GLN A 40 7.17 -1.13 30.25
N ILE A 41 8.07 -0.32 29.69
CA ILE A 41 9.23 0.24 30.41
C ILE A 41 8.76 1.20 31.52
N GLN A 42 7.77 2.05 31.25
CA GLN A 42 7.27 3.03 32.23
C GLN A 42 6.42 2.39 33.34
N LYS A 43 5.93 1.16 33.16
CA LYS A 43 5.12 0.48 34.18
C LYS A 43 5.93 -0.07 35.36
N GLN A 44 7.26 -0.11 35.28
CA GLN A 44 8.06 -0.87 36.25
C GLN A 44 9.36 -0.15 36.66
N GLU A 45 9.25 0.63 37.73
CA GLU A 45 10.31 0.67 38.74
C GLU A 45 10.38 -0.72 39.40
N GLY A 46 11.21 -1.63 38.88
CA GLY A 46 11.68 -2.76 39.70
C GLY A 46 12.09 -4.04 39.01
N GLN A 47 11.29 -4.63 38.11
CA GLN A 47 11.63 -5.87 37.37
C GLN A 47 10.50 -6.23 36.39
N GLY A 48 10.71 -5.94 35.10
CA GLY A 48 9.72 -6.11 34.04
C GLY A 48 10.15 -7.03 32.91
N PRO A 49 9.20 -7.58 32.12
CA PRO A 49 9.55 -8.36 30.94
C PRO A 49 10.38 -7.49 29.97
N THR A 50 11.55 -7.99 29.58
CA THR A 50 12.44 -7.32 28.62
C THR A 50 11.72 -7.04 27.30
N LEU A 51 12.17 -6.05 26.52
CA LEU A 51 11.68 -5.78 25.14
C LEU A 51 11.51 -7.04 24.28
N GLN A 52 12.38 -8.03 24.50
CA GLN A 52 12.35 -9.32 23.82
C GLN A 52 11.18 -10.21 24.27
N ALA A 53 10.82 -10.18 25.55
CA ALA A 53 9.66 -10.88 26.10
C ALA A 53 8.33 -10.25 25.65
N ILE A 54 8.28 -8.93 25.48
CA ILE A 54 7.10 -8.22 24.96
C ILE A 54 6.85 -8.60 23.49
N ARG A 55 7.91 -8.67 22.68
CA ARG A 55 7.82 -9.10 21.27
C ARG A 55 7.37 -10.56 21.10
N SER A 56 7.53 -11.38 22.13
CA SER A 56 7.05 -12.76 22.14
C SER A 56 5.61 -12.92 22.66
N LEU A 57 4.93 -11.85 23.07
CA LEU A 57 3.53 -11.95 23.47
C LEU A 57 2.66 -12.32 22.25
N PRO A 58 1.79 -13.33 22.36
CA PRO A 58 0.94 -13.77 21.25
C PRO A 58 0.09 -12.64 20.66
N GLN A 59 -0.46 -11.78 21.50
CA GLN A 59 -1.30 -10.66 21.05
C GLN A 59 -0.48 -9.63 20.25
N TYR A 60 0.77 -9.40 20.64
CA TYR A 60 1.68 -8.50 19.92
C TYR A 60 2.07 -9.07 18.55
N GLN A 61 2.35 -10.37 18.49
CA GLN A 61 2.65 -11.05 17.23
C GLN A 61 1.45 -11.09 16.29
N GLU A 62 0.25 -11.33 16.82
CA GLU A 62 -0.98 -11.34 16.04
C GLU A 62 -1.26 -9.96 15.43
N MET A 63 -1.14 -8.88 16.22
CA MET A 63 -1.36 -7.53 15.73
C MET A 63 -0.31 -7.09 14.71
N LEU A 64 0.97 -7.42 14.95
CA LEU A 64 2.01 -7.21 13.94
C LEU A 64 1.74 -8.01 12.65
N ALA A 65 1.30 -9.26 12.76
CA ALA A 65 1.00 -10.08 11.60
C ALA A 65 -0.11 -9.46 10.73
N LYS A 66 -1.11 -8.82 11.33
CA LYS A 66 -2.13 -8.05 10.58
C LYS A 66 -1.49 -6.90 9.80
N TYR A 67 -0.65 -6.08 10.44
CA TYR A 67 0.06 -5.00 9.75
C TYR A 67 0.94 -5.50 8.60
N TRP A 68 1.66 -6.60 8.80
CA TRP A 68 2.53 -7.17 7.77
C TRP A 68 1.76 -7.68 6.54
N VAL A 69 0.55 -8.19 6.73
CA VAL A 69 -0.32 -8.60 5.61
C VAL A 69 -0.64 -7.39 4.72
N HIS A 70 -1.01 -6.25 5.31
CA HIS A 70 -1.32 -5.03 4.56
C HIS A 70 -0.08 -4.39 3.93
N ALA A 71 1.07 -4.44 4.62
CA ALA A 71 2.34 -3.98 4.08
C ALA A 71 2.74 -4.80 2.83
N SER A 72 2.68 -6.14 2.95
CA SER A 72 3.01 -7.04 1.85
C SER A 72 2.02 -6.93 0.69
N LEU A 73 0.73 -6.78 0.97
CA LEU A 73 -0.29 -6.56 -0.07
C LEU A 73 0.01 -5.29 -0.89
N THR A 74 0.39 -4.22 -0.20
CA THR A 74 0.70 -2.94 -0.84
C THR A 74 1.98 -3.04 -1.68
N GLU A 75 3.03 -3.68 -1.15
CA GLU A 75 4.30 -3.91 -1.86
C GLU A 75 4.09 -4.77 -3.12
N GLN A 76 3.37 -5.88 -3.01
CA GLN A 76 3.05 -6.75 -4.15
C GLN A 76 2.23 -6.02 -5.21
N SER A 77 1.30 -5.16 -4.79
CA SER A 77 0.51 -4.35 -5.73
C SER A 77 1.39 -3.36 -6.50
N PHE A 78 2.33 -2.69 -5.84
CA PHE A 78 3.29 -1.81 -6.52
C PHE A 78 4.22 -2.58 -7.46
N ALA A 79 4.66 -3.78 -7.06
CA ALA A 79 5.44 -4.64 -7.93
C ALA A 79 4.67 -4.99 -9.22
N GLN A 80 3.38 -5.35 -9.10
CA GLN A 80 2.54 -5.61 -10.28
C GLN A 80 2.31 -4.36 -11.13
N LEU A 81 2.11 -3.18 -10.54
CA LEU A 81 1.99 -1.93 -11.27
C LEU A 81 3.23 -1.62 -12.11
N GLN A 82 4.42 -1.89 -11.55
CA GLN A 82 5.69 -1.66 -12.23
C GLN A 82 5.98 -2.72 -13.29
N GLU A 83 5.91 -4.00 -12.93
CA GLU A 83 6.22 -5.14 -13.81
C GLU A 83 5.37 -5.11 -15.09
N ARG A 84 4.09 -4.75 -14.97
CA ARG A 84 3.15 -4.72 -16.10
C ARG A 84 2.99 -3.35 -16.72
N ASN A 85 3.82 -2.37 -16.34
CA ASN A 85 3.76 -0.99 -16.84
C ASN A 85 2.35 -0.34 -16.71
N LEU A 86 1.58 -0.73 -15.68
CA LEU A 86 0.16 -0.35 -15.55
C LEU A 86 -0.03 1.13 -15.26
N MET A 87 0.99 1.82 -14.76
CA MET A 87 0.93 3.28 -14.56
C MET A 87 0.73 4.01 -15.90
N ASN A 88 1.45 3.58 -16.94
CA ASN A 88 1.37 4.19 -18.26
C ASN A 88 0.07 3.81 -18.97
N VAL A 89 -0.42 2.58 -18.77
CA VAL A 89 -1.74 2.15 -19.26
C VAL A 89 -2.85 2.94 -18.57
N GLY A 90 -2.78 3.10 -17.26
CA GLY A 90 -3.77 3.85 -16.48
C GLY A 90 -3.89 5.31 -16.92
N ILE A 91 -2.77 5.98 -17.26
CA ILE A 91 -2.81 7.35 -17.81
C ILE A 91 -3.61 7.37 -19.12
N LEU A 92 -3.36 6.42 -20.03
CA LEU A 92 -4.11 6.32 -21.28
C LEU A 92 -5.61 6.05 -21.04
N GLU A 93 -5.93 5.14 -20.11
CA GLU A 93 -7.32 4.85 -19.73
C GLU A 93 -8.03 6.09 -19.16
N GLN A 94 -7.36 6.90 -18.33
CA GLN A 94 -7.91 8.14 -17.79
C GLN A 94 -8.16 9.18 -18.88
N ASP A 95 -7.18 9.41 -19.75
CA ASP A 95 -7.32 10.34 -20.88
C ASP A 95 -8.48 9.91 -21.81
N LEU A 96 -8.64 8.60 -22.05
CA LEU A 96 -9.74 8.03 -22.85
C LEU A 96 -11.10 8.19 -22.18
N ALA A 97 -11.20 7.89 -20.88
CA ALA A 97 -12.46 7.92 -20.14
C ALA A 97 -12.95 9.34 -19.87
N CYS A 98 -12.02 10.27 -19.60
CA CYS A 98 -12.33 11.66 -19.27
C CYS A 98 -12.39 12.58 -20.51
N GLY A 99 -11.75 12.19 -21.62
CA GLY A 99 -11.63 13.02 -22.84
C GLY A 99 -10.71 14.23 -22.67
N VAL A 100 -10.09 14.39 -21.50
CA VAL A 100 -9.15 15.45 -21.15
C VAL A 100 -7.90 14.84 -20.51
N ASP A 101 -6.75 15.50 -20.68
CA ASP A 101 -5.51 15.11 -20.01
C ASP A 101 -5.48 15.59 -18.55
N LYS A 102 -4.40 15.25 -17.85
CA LYS A 102 -4.15 15.66 -16.45
C LYS A 102 -4.22 17.17 -16.19
N ASP A 103 -4.05 18.01 -17.23
CA ASP A 103 -4.10 19.47 -17.14
C ASP A 103 -5.49 20.01 -17.52
N GLY A 104 -6.46 19.12 -17.80
CA GLY A 104 -7.83 19.45 -18.20
C GLY A 104 -7.97 19.86 -19.66
N LYS A 105 -6.98 19.55 -20.51
CA LYS A 105 -7.03 19.89 -21.94
C LYS A 105 -7.63 18.74 -22.73
N GLU A 106 -8.50 19.05 -23.69
CA GLU A 106 -9.06 18.04 -24.59
C GLU A 106 -7.98 17.20 -25.27
N VAL A 107 -8.17 15.89 -25.25
CA VAL A 107 -7.24 14.96 -25.89
C VAL A 107 -7.73 14.67 -27.31
N SER A 108 -6.88 14.95 -28.31
CA SER A 108 -7.21 14.62 -29.70
C SER A 108 -7.16 13.11 -29.94
N ALA A 109 -8.01 12.61 -30.82
CA ALA A 109 -7.99 11.21 -31.26
C ALA A 109 -6.61 10.80 -31.81
N SER A 110 -5.92 11.72 -32.51
CA SER A 110 -4.56 11.48 -32.99
C SER A 110 -3.55 11.26 -31.86
N LYS A 111 -3.63 12.03 -30.77
CA LYS A 111 -2.76 11.88 -29.59
C LYS A 111 -3.02 10.55 -28.89
N LEU A 112 -4.28 10.18 -28.71
CA LEU A 112 -4.69 8.88 -28.13
C LEU A 112 -4.18 7.69 -28.95
N LEU A 113 -4.34 7.74 -30.28
CA LEU A 113 -3.85 6.69 -31.17
C LEU A 113 -2.33 6.53 -31.11
N THR A 114 -1.59 7.64 -31.04
CA THR A 114 -0.13 7.59 -30.87
C THR A 114 0.26 6.96 -29.52
N MET A 115 -0.40 7.34 -28.42
CA MET A 115 -0.12 6.75 -27.11
C MET A 115 -0.44 5.25 -27.06
N LEU A 116 -1.57 4.84 -27.63
CA LEU A 116 -1.94 3.43 -27.77
C LEU A 116 -0.91 2.66 -28.62
N SER A 117 -0.50 3.23 -29.75
CA SER A 117 0.47 2.59 -30.65
C SER A 117 1.83 2.41 -29.96
N ASN A 118 2.26 3.36 -29.14
CA ASN A 118 3.50 3.24 -28.39
C ASN A 118 3.43 2.08 -27.39
N HIS A 119 2.33 1.97 -26.62
CA HIS A 119 2.15 0.84 -25.68
C HIS A 119 2.11 -0.52 -26.36
N LEU A 120 1.44 -0.61 -27.51
CA LEU A 120 1.38 -1.86 -28.29
C LEU A 120 2.73 -2.23 -28.93
N SER A 121 3.53 -1.22 -29.29
CA SER A 121 4.87 -1.45 -29.85
C SER A 121 5.85 -1.92 -28.78
N ASP A 122 5.78 -1.32 -27.58
CA ASP A 122 6.62 -1.70 -26.44
C ASP A 122 6.29 -3.12 -25.94
N ALA A 123 5.02 -3.54 -26.00
CA ALA A 123 4.60 -4.90 -25.64
C ALA A 123 5.12 -6.00 -26.59
N ASN A 124 5.51 -5.64 -27.82
CA ASN A 124 6.06 -6.57 -28.81
C ASN A 124 7.59 -6.61 -28.81
N ALA A 125 8.25 -5.89 -27.89
CA ALA A 125 9.71 -5.80 -27.82
C ALA A 125 10.36 -6.81 -26.84
N GLU A 126 9.59 -7.74 -26.27
CA GLU A 126 10.07 -8.87 -25.46
C GLU A 126 10.15 -10.19 -26.25
#